data_AF-A0A352T3R2-F1
#
_entry.id   AF-A0A352T3R2-F1
#
_cell.length_a   1.000
_cell.length_b   1.000
_cell.length_c   1.000
_cell.angle_alpha   90.00
_cell.angle_beta   90.00
_cell.angle_gamma   90.00
#
_symmetry.space_group_name_H-M   'P 1'
#
loop_
_entity.id
_entity.type
_entity.pdbx_description
1 polymer ?
#
loop_
_entity_poly.entity_id
_entity_poly.type
_entity_poly.pdbx_seq_one_letter_code
_entity_poly.pdbx_strand_id
1 'polypeptide(L)'
;MKKKKYAIILICLLVIAIAIIAINIRIPKRISINQNISELSVTRGKDGVIQKIGDCDKIAGMINGIHVRTYSVVSILKGDASRTGWEYRLSYKDSDGKHKSIVISQSNIEYNGKSYTVEDTDMITDIINELAAVYSEYDSKIIKFNLTDLKNIIIKSNITSKNVTIDGKTLDDCIERLSKDNMPEKAKPDTERTLYKITFNYNDGTSEEIPVYFGDVLMYKGKYYELCRNLSEVITENMN
;
A
#
# COMPACT_ATOMS: atom_id res chain seq x y z
N MET A 1 -40.10 -46.31 11.61
CA MET A 1 -39.69 -45.11 10.83
C MET A 1 -38.90 -44.06 11.62
N LYS A 2 -39.23 -43.73 12.88
CA LYS A 2 -38.52 -42.68 13.66
C LYS A 2 -37.03 -42.95 13.88
N LYS A 3 -36.64 -44.17 14.29
CA LYS A 3 -35.22 -44.54 14.54
C LYS A 3 -34.29 -44.38 13.32
N LYS A 4 -34.76 -44.70 12.10
CA LYS A 4 -33.99 -44.50 10.86
C LYS A 4 -33.76 -43.03 10.53
N LYS A 5 -34.74 -42.14 10.80
CA LYS A 5 -34.59 -40.69 10.62
C LYS A 5 -33.57 -40.10 11.61
N TYR A 6 -33.58 -40.53 12.87
CA TYR A 6 -32.57 -40.11 13.86
C TYR A 6 -31.16 -40.57 13.49
N ALA A 7 -31.01 -41.80 12.97
CA ALA A 7 -29.71 -42.30 12.50
C ALA A 7 -29.15 -41.46 11.33
N ILE A 8 -29.99 -41.07 10.37
CA ILE A 8 -29.59 -40.21 9.24
C ILE A 8 -29.16 -38.82 9.73
N ILE A 9 -29.92 -38.20 10.65
CA ILE A 9 -29.56 -36.89 11.23
C ILE A 9 -28.22 -36.98 11.98
N LEU A 10 -28.00 -38.05 12.75
CA LEU A 10 -26.75 -38.26 13.48
C LEU A 10 -25.55 -38.41 12.53
N ILE A 11 -25.71 -39.16 11.44
CA ILE A 11 -24.67 -39.32 10.41
C ILE A 11 -24.37 -37.98 9.74
N CYS A 12 -25.39 -37.20 9.38
CA CYS A 12 -25.19 -35.87 8.79
C CYS A 12 -24.43 -34.94 9.75
N LEU A 13 -24.76 -34.94 11.04
CA LEU A 13 -24.03 -34.15 12.04
C LEU A 13 -22.57 -34.60 12.19
N LEU A 14 -22.32 -35.91 12.13
CA LEU A 14 -20.97 -36.46 12.20
C LEU A 14 -20.12 -36.05 10.99
N VAL A 15 -20.71 -36.07 9.78
CA VAL A 15 -20.06 -35.61 8.55
C VAL A 15 -19.74 -34.11 8.61
N ILE A 16 -20.68 -33.29 9.12
CA ILE A 16 -20.44 -31.86 9.34
C ILE A 16 -19.31 -31.65 10.34
N ALA A 17 -19.28 -32.38 11.45
CA ALA A 17 -18.23 -32.28 12.45
C ALA A 17 -16.85 -32.66 11.88
N ILE A 18 -16.76 -33.76 11.12
CA ILE A 18 -15.51 -34.17 10.44
C ILE A 18 -15.07 -33.12 9.42
N ALA A 19 -16.01 -32.56 8.64
CA ALA A 19 -15.72 -31.50 7.68
C ALA A 19 -15.16 -30.24 8.37
N ILE A 20 -15.75 -29.83 9.49
CA ILE A 20 -15.27 -28.69 10.30
C ILE A 20 -13.86 -28.97 10.86
N ILE A 21 -13.62 -30.18 11.39
CA ILE A 21 -12.29 -30.57 11.91
C ILE A 21 -11.26 -30.55 10.77
N ALA A 22 -11.59 -31.10 9.60
CA ALA A 22 -10.69 -31.13 8.44
C ALA A 22 -10.36 -29.72 7.91
N ILE A 23 -11.35 -28.80 7.92
CA ILE A 23 -11.14 -27.39 7.57
C ILE A 23 -10.23 -26.72 8.60
N ASN A 24 -10.46 -26.93 9.91
CA ASN A 24 -9.64 -26.37 10.99
C ASN A 24 -8.19 -26.85 10.98
N ILE A 25 -7.91 -28.10 10.58
CA ILE A 25 -6.53 -28.62 10.45
C ILE A 25 -5.77 -27.95 9.30
N ARG A 26 -6.47 -27.54 8.23
CA ARG A 26 -5.87 -26.86 7.07
C ARG A 26 -5.65 -25.36 7.28
N ILE A 27 -6.09 -24.83 8.42
CA ILE A 27 -5.92 -23.42 8.76
C ILE A 27 -4.65 -23.30 9.61
N PRO A 28 -3.62 -22.58 9.12
CA PRO A 28 -2.47 -22.28 9.95
C PRO A 28 -2.95 -21.46 11.16
N LYS A 29 -2.66 -21.94 12.37
CA LYS A 29 -2.82 -21.14 13.60
C LYS A 29 -1.71 -20.12 13.77
N ARG A 30 -0.57 -20.36 13.11
CA ARG A 30 0.59 -19.49 13.10
C ARG A 30 1.16 -19.38 11.70
N ILE A 31 1.66 -18.21 11.35
CA ILE A 31 2.48 -18.03 10.16
C ILE A 31 3.82 -18.72 10.37
N SER A 32 4.28 -19.45 9.36
CA SER A 32 5.59 -20.07 9.37
C SER A 32 6.25 -19.87 8.00
N ILE A 33 7.42 -19.27 8.01
CA ILE A 33 8.26 -19.11 6.84
C ILE A 33 9.63 -19.70 7.15
N ASN A 34 10.33 -20.15 6.12
CA ASN A 34 11.71 -20.56 6.31
C ASN A 34 12.53 -19.36 6.81
N GLN A 35 13.42 -19.59 7.76
CA GLN A 35 14.31 -18.54 8.28
C GLN A 35 15.54 -18.34 7.38
N ASN A 36 15.93 -19.33 6.59
CA ASN A 36 17.03 -19.22 5.63
C ASN A 36 16.55 -18.64 4.31
N ILE A 37 16.22 -17.35 4.32
CA ILE A 37 15.78 -16.61 3.13
C ILE A 37 16.97 -15.88 2.53
N SER A 38 17.30 -16.16 1.26
CA SER A 38 18.46 -15.55 0.60
C SER A 38 18.19 -14.17 0.01
N GLU A 39 16.92 -13.85 -0.27
CA GLU A 39 16.48 -12.61 -0.89
C GLU A 39 15.15 -12.19 -0.28
N LEU A 40 15.10 -10.96 0.24
CA LEU A 40 13.90 -10.35 0.76
C LEU A 40 13.75 -8.92 0.22
N SER A 41 12.55 -8.59 -0.20
CA SER A 41 12.18 -7.25 -0.61
C SER A 41 10.79 -6.90 -0.10
N VAL A 42 10.53 -5.61 0.07
CA VAL A 42 9.24 -5.09 0.51
C VAL A 42 8.75 -4.02 -0.47
N THR A 43 7.44 -3.99 -0.68
CA THR A 43 6.72 -2.92 -1.36
C THR A 43 5.64 -2.36 -0.43
N ARG A 44 5.59 -1.04 -0.22
CA ARG A 44 4.50 -0.35 0.47
C ARG A 44 3.37 -0.04 -0.51
N GLY A 45 2.20 -0.60 -0.29
CA GLY A 45 1.04 -0.53 -1.18
C GLY A 45 1.19 -1.43 -2.41
N LYS A 46 0.21 -1.34 -3.33
CA LYS A 46 0.18 -2.15 -4.55
C LYS A 46 1.29 -1.78 -5.54
N ASP A 47 1.57 -0.49 -5.66
CA ASP A 47 2.44 0.09 -6.70
C ASP A 47 3.64 0.86 -6.10
N GLY A 48 4.05 0.52 -4.87
CA GLY A 48 5.20 1.14 -4.22
C GLY A 48 6.54 0.77 -4.85
N VAL A 49 7.60 1.52 -4.54
CA VAL A 49 8.96 1.11 -4.93
C VAL A 49 9.40 -0.08 -4.10
N ILE A 50 9.93 -1.08 -4.79
CA ILE A 50 10.54 -2.26 -4.19
C ILE A 50 11.81 -1.84 -3.47
N GLN A 51 11.86 -2.08 -2.17
CA GLN A 51 13.06 -1.91 -1.35
C GLN A 51 13.63 -3.28 -1.00
N LYS A 52 14.95 -3.45 -1.18
CA LYS A 52 15.66 -4.66 -0.74
C LYS A 52 15.90 -4.59 0.76
N ILE A 53 15.66 -5.70 1.46
CA ILE A 53 15.94 -5.82 2.88
C ILE A 53 17.22 -6.62 3.04
N GLY A 54 18.25 -5.99 3.64
CA GLY A 54 19.53 -6.63 3.89
C GLY A 54 19.46 -7.68 5.02
N ASP A 55 18.77 -7.34 6.11
CA ASP A 55 18.61 -8.22 7.27
C ASP A 55 17.39 -9.14 7.10
N CYS A 56 17.54 -10.15 6.25
CA CYS A 56 16.49 -11.11 5.94
C CYS A 56 16.07 -11.92 7.18
N ASP A 57 17.04 -12.34 8.00
CA ASP A 57 16.84 -13.21 9.16
C ASP A 57 16.00 -12.52 10.24
N LYS A 58 16.23 -11.22 10.49
CA LYS A 58 15.43 -10.44 11.44
C LYS A 58 13.96 -10.41 11.05
N ILE A 59 13.65 -9.98 9.82
CA ILE A 59 12.25 -9.88 9.36
C ILE A 59 11.61 -11.27 9.27
N ALA A 60 12.36 -12.28 8.82
CA ALA A 60 11.88 -13.65 8.78
C ALA A 60 11.53 -14.18 10.18
N GLY A 61 12.40 -13.89 11.16
CA GLY A 61 12.21 -14.23 12.56
C GLY A 61 10.98 -13.57 13.19
N MET A 62 10.73 -12.30 12.91
CA MET A 62 9.55 -11.57 13.42
C MET A 62 8.24 -12.10 12.83
N ILE A 63 8.23 -12.44 11.54
CA ILE A 63 7.03 -12.98 10.87
C ILE A 63 6.73 -14.41 11.32
N ASN A 64 7.78 -15.18 11.63
CA ASN A 64 7.62 -16.56 12.06
C ASN A 64 6.96 -16.61 13.45
N GLY A 65 5.81 -17.28 13.54
CA GLY A 65 5.10 -17.50 14.79
C GLY A 65 3.92 -16.56 15.06
N ILE A 66 3.63 -15.58 14.20
CA ILE A 66 2.44 -14.71 14.34
C ILE A 66 1.17 -15.56 14.41
N HIS A 67 0.34 -15.37 15.43
CA HIS A 67 -0.95 -16.04 15.51
C HIS A 67 -1.98 -15.42 14.57
N VAL A 68 -2.68 -16.28 13.85
CA VAL A 68 -3.68 -15.89 12.87
C VAL A 68 -4.96 -16.72 12.98
N ARG A 69 -6.10 -16.09 12.69
CA ARG A 69 -7.41 -16.73 12.55
C ARG A 69 -7.96 -16.49 11.16
N THR A 70 -8.69 -17.46 10.63
CA THR A 70 -9.54 -17.20 9.47
C THR A 70 -10.67 -16.27 9.85
N TYR A 71 -11.04 -15.40 8.91
CA TYR A 71 -12.26 -14.61 9.04
C TYR A 71 -13.47 -15.51 9.27
N SER A 72 -14.31 -15.16 10.23
CA SER A 72 -15.65 -15.76 10.34
C SER A 72 -16.49 -15.34 9.13
N VAL A 73 -17.40 -16.21 8.69
CA VAL A 73 -18.40 -15.89 7.65
C VAL A 73 -19.14 -14.59 7.98
N VAL A 74 -19.39 -14.34 9.27
CA VAL A 74 -20.04 -13.10 9.74
C VAL A 74 -19.14 -11.88 9.53
N SER A 75 -17.84 -12.00 9.77
CA SER A 75 -16.86 -10.92 9.57
C SER A 75 -16.72 -10.55 8.10
N ILE A 76 -16.77 -11.55 7.20
CA ILE A 76 -16.75 -11.34 5.75
C ILE A 76 -18.01 -10.60 5.29
N LEU A 77 -19.19 -11.00 5.78
CA LEU A 77 -20.47 -10.39 5.42
C LEU A 77 -20.64 -8.96 5.96
N LYS A 78 -20.02 -8.65 7.11
CA LYS A 78 -20.03 -7.30 7.71
C LYS A 78 -19.04 -6.33 7.08
N GLY A 79 -18.13 -6.81 6.23
CA GLY A 79 -17.08 -5.97 5.68
C GLY A 79 -16.02 -5.55 6.72
N ASP A 80 -15.90 -6.29 7.84
CA ASP A 80 -14.96 -5.98 8.94
C ASP A 80 -13.48 -6.19 8.56
N ALA A 81 -13.19 -6.52 7.30
CA ALA A 81 -11.82 -6.53 6.74
C ALA A 81 -11.28 -5.10 6.52
N SER A 82 -11.53 -4.19 7.46
CA SER A 82 -11.02 -2.83 7.43
C SER A 82 -9.50 -2.87 7.53
N ARG A 83 -8.86 -2.69 6.38
CA ARG A 83 -7.42 -2.47 6.25
C ARG A 83 -7.15 -1.02 6.61
N THR A 84 -7.00 -0.73 7.89
CA THR A 84 -6.50 0.58 8.32
C THR A 84 -4.97 0.56 8.28
N GLY A 85 -4.38 1.62 7.73
CA GLY A 85 -2.93 1.77 7.61
C GLY A 85 -2.32 1.21 6.32
N TRP A 86 -0.99 1.28 6.23
CA TRP A 86 -0.23 0.85 5.06
C TRP A 86 -0.22 -0.68 4.93
N GLU A 87 -0.39 -1.15 3.70
CA GLU A 87 -0.16 -2.55 3.33
C GLU A 87 1.29 -2.73 2.88
N TYR A 88 1.97 -3.75 3.40
CA TYR A 88 3.32 -4.10 2.99
C TYR A 88 3.31 -5.48 2.34
N ARG A 89 3.77 -5.54 1.08
CA ARG A 89 3.95 -6.78 0.34
C ARG A 89 5.41 -7.18 0.41
N LEU A 90 5.70 -8.24 1.14
CA LEU A 90 7.01 -8.85 1.20
C LEU A 90 7.10 -9.92 0.11
N SER A 91 8.17 -9.88 -0.67
CA SER A 91 8.51 -10.89 -1.67
C SER A 91 9.87 -11.48 -1.32
N TYR A 92 9.93 -12.81 -1.25
CA TYR A 92 11.12 -13.52 -0.83
C TYR A 92 11.36 -14.81 -1.62
N LYS A 93 12.61 -15.27 -1.63
CA LYS A 93 12.99 -16.56 -2.22
C LYS A 93 13.16 -17.60 -1.12
N ASP A 94 12.31 -18.62 -1.13
CA ASP A 94 12.36 -19.70 -0.15
C ASP A 94 13.48 -20.71 -0.52
N SER A 95 13.81 -21.58 0.43
CA SER A 95 14.75 -22.70 0.34
C SER A 95 14.53 -23.66 -0.83
N ASP A 96 13.29 -23.76 -1.33
CA ASP A 96 12.97 -24.54 -2.53
C ASP A 96 13.30 -23.78 -3.83
N GLY A 97 13.87 -22.59 -3.72
CA GLY A 97 14.22 -21.69 -4.81
C GLY A 97 13.05 -20.91 -5.38
N LYS A 98 11.81 -21.10 -4.88
CA LYS A 98 10.61 -20.43 -5.39
C LYS A 98 10.40 -19.09 -4.72
N HIS A 99 9.91 -18.14 -5.51
CA HIS A 99 9.44 -16.86 -4.98
C HIS A 99 8.08 -17.03 -4.30
N LYS A 100 7.99 -16.51 -3.08
CA LYS A 100 6.77 -16.46 -2.27
C LYS A 100 6.52 -15.03 -1.84
N SER A 101 5.27 -14.75 -1.48
CA SER A 101 4.87 -13.43 -1.01
C SER A 101 3.99 -13.51 0.22
N ILE A 102 4.15 -12.51 1.09
CA ILE A 102 3.28 -12.26 2.24
C ILE A 102 2.82 -10.82 2.17
N VAL A 103 1.55 -10.58 2.44
CA VAL A 103 1.01 -9.23 2.56
C VAL A 103 0.68 -8.99 4.03
N ILE A 104 1.16 -7.89 4.61
CA ILE A 104 0.98 -7.56 6.02
C ILE A 104 0.32 -6.18 6.11
N SER A 105 -0.72 -6.07 6.93
CA SER A 105 -1.30 -4.81 7.38
C SER A 105 -1.69 -4.92 8.86
N GLN A 106 -2.14 -3.82 9.46
CA GLN A 106 -2.39 -3.73 10.91
C GLN A 106 -3.34 -4.81 11.45
N SER A 107 -4.28 -5.29 10.64
CA SER A 107 -5.33 -6.24 11.05
C SER A 107 -5.36 -7.53 10.23
N ASN A 108 -4.54 -7.63 9.17
CA ASN A 108 -4.64 -8.71 8.20
C ASN A 108 -3.26 -9.16 7.70
N ILE A 109 -3.14 -10.48 7.52
CA ILE A 109 -2.03 -11.10 6.80
C ILE A 109 -2.58 -11.94 5.65
N GLU A 110 -2.05 -11.72 4.45
CA GLU A 110 -2.21 -12.66 3.33
C GLU A 110 -1.00 -13.59 3.27
N TYR A 111 -1.25 -14.89 3.41
CA TYR A 111 -0.22 -15.92 3.39
C TYR A 111 -0.71 -17.11 2.56
N ASN A 112 0.13 -17.57 1.62
CA ASN A 112 -0.22 -18.63 0.67
C ASN A 112 -1.54 -18.39 -0.08
N GLY A 113 -1.81 -17.13 -0.45
CA GLY A 113 -3.00 -16.72 -1.20
C GLY A 113 -4.30 -16.73 -0.39
N LYS A 114 -4.21 -16.77 0.95
CA LYS A 114 -5.36 -16.70 1.87
C LYS A 114 -5.17 -15.56 2.86
N SER A 115 -6.26 -14.87 3.17
CA SER A 115 -6.29 -13.77 4.14
C SER A 115 -6.67 -14.27 5.53
N TYR A 116 -5.99 -13.74 6.55
CA TYR A 116 -6.20 -14.08 7.93
C TYR A 116 -6.22 -12.83 8.81
N THR A 117 -7.07 -12.83 9.83
CA THR A 117 -7.04 -11.84 10.91
C THR A 117 -5.91 -12.16 11.86
N VAL A 118 -5.27 -11.12 12.37
CA VAL A 118 -4.13 -11.25 13.28
C VAL A 118 -4.63 -11.16 14.72
N GLU A 119 -4.15 -12.06 15.59
CA GLU A 119 -4.47 -12.01 17.02
C GLU A 119 -3.46 -11.17 17.80
N ASP A 120 -2.17 -11.24 17.41
CA ASP A 120 -1.07 -10.57 18.09
C ASP A 120 -0.85 -9.16 17.52
N THR A 121 -1.64 -8.19 17.98
CA THR A 121 -1.58 -6.80 17.49
C THR A 121 -0.25 -6.10 17.79
N ASP A 122 0.44 -6.47 18.86
CA ASP A 122 1.72 -5.85 19.22
C ASP A 122 2.84 -6.34 18.29
N MET A 123 2.92 -7.65 18.05
CA MET A 123 3.90 -8.24 17.13
C MET A 123 3.75 -7.70 15.71
N ILE A 124 2.51 -7.51 15.24
CA ILE A 124 2.32 -6.96 13.89
C ILE A 124 2.69 -5.49 13.81
N THR A 125 2.49 -4.74 14.90
CA THR A 125 2.90 -3.34 14.98
C THR A 125 4.41 -3.22 14.91
N ASP A 126 5.15 -4.08 15.62
CA ASP A 126 6.61 -4.12 15.57
C ASP A 126 7.12 -4.43 14.16
N ILE A 127 6.52 -5.40 13.48
CA ILE A 127 6.86 -5.72 12.09
C ILE A 127 6.57 -4.53 11.17
N ILE A 128 5.40 -3.91 11.30
CA ILE A 128 5.04 -2.74 10.49
C ILE A 128 6.02 -1.59 10.74
N ASN A 129 6.46 -1.37 11.98
CA ASN A 129 7.44 -0.34 12.30
C ASN A 129 8.81 -0.62 11.67
N GLU A 130 9.27 -1.87 11.69
CA GLU A 130 10.51 -2.29 11.02
C GLU A 130 10.41 -2.13 9.50
N LEU A 131 9.30 -2.54 8.90
CA LEU A 131 9.06 -2.35 7.46
C LEU A 131 8.94 -0.87 7.11
N ALA A 132 8.28 -0.07 7.95
CA ALA A 132 8.22 1.38 7.79
C ALA A 132 9.60 2.02 7.94
N ALA A 133 10.47 1.49 8.80
CA ALA A 133 11.84 1.96 8.97
C ALA A 133 12.70 1.71 7.72
N VAL A 134 12.50 0.60 6.99
CA VAL A 134 13.11 0.41 5.66
C VAL A 134 12.74 1.57 4.72
N TYR A 135 11.50 2.04 4.81
CA TYR A 135 11.05 3.21 4.06
C TYR A 135 11.48 4.53 4.71
N SER A 136 11.94 4.59 5.96
CA SER A 136 12.34 5.86 6.57
C SER A 136 13.56 6.49 5.90
N GLU A 137 14.53 5.68 5.46
CA GLU A 137 15.68 6.16 4.68
C GLU A 137 15.26 6.57 3.26
N TYR A 138 14.29 5.87 2.68
CA TYR A 138 13.72 6.20 1.39
C TYR A 138 12.88 7.48 1.42
N ASP A 139 11.99 7.58 2.39
CA ASP A 139 11.18 8.75 2.72
C ASP A 139 12.07 9.89 3.24
N SER A 140 13.28 9.65 3.76
CA SER A 140 14.23 10.75 4.04
C SER A 140 14.70 11.47 2.77
N LYS A 141 14.47 10.87 1.59
CA LYS A 141 14.62 11.51 0.28
C LYS A 141 13.33 12.17 -0.21
N ILE A 142 12.32 12.35 0.66
CA ILE A 142 11.08 13.10 0.40
C ILE A 142 11.48 14.41 -0.25
N ILE A 143 11.02 14.59 -1.48
CA ILE A 143 11.20 15.84 -2.20
C ILE A 143 10.01 16.73 -1.88
N LYS A 144 10.32 18.00 -1.62
CA LYS A 144 9.34 19.09 -1.57
C LYS A 144 9.49 19.92 -2.83
N PHE A 145 8.39 20.49 -3.28
CA PHE A 145 8.46 21.52 -4.30
C PHE A 145 9.23 22.73 -3.77
N ASN A 146 10.04 23.35 -4.63
CA ASN A 146 10.52 24.68 -4.33
C ASN A 146 9.36 25.64 -4.55
N LEU A 147 8.76 26.12 -3.47
CA LEU A 147 7.63 27.05 -3.50
C LEU A 147 8.05 28.49 -3.19
N THR A 148 9.34 28.72 -2.93
CA THR A 148 9.87 30.04 -2.66
C THR A 148 9.83 30.89 -3.92
N ASP A 149 9.42 32.16 -3.78
CA ASP A 149 9.34 33.14 -4.86
C ASP A 149 8.48 32.70 -6.06
N LEU A 150 7.47 31.86 -5.83
CA LEU A 150 6.52 31.48 -6.88
C LEU A 150 5.74 32.72 -7.35
N LYS A 151 5.66 32.89 -8.67
CA LYS A 151 4.87 33.93 -9.33
C LYS A 151 3.45 33.45 -9.64
N ASN A 152 3.33 32.25 -10.18
CA ASN A 152 2.05 31.59 -10.48
C ASN A 152 2.25 30.09 -10.74
N ILE A 153 1.14 29.35 -10.67
CA ILE A 153 1.06 27.95 -11.09
C ILE A 153 0.19 27.89 -12.34
N ILE A 154 0.64 27.16 -13.36
CA ILE A 154 -0.16 26.87 -14.55
C ILE A 154 -0.49 25.39 -14.56
N ILE A 155 -1.76 25.05 -14.72
CA ILE A 155 -2.23 23.67 -14.85
C ILE A 155 -2.88 23.48 -16.22
N LYS A 156 -2.30 22.59 -17.03
CA LYS A 156 -2.82 22.22 -18.34
C LYS A 156 -3.32 20.77 -18.32
N SER A 157 -4.58 20.55 -18.66
CA SER A 157 -5.13 19.21 -18.91
C SER A 157 -4.83 18.78 -20.34
N ASN A 158 -4.23 17.61 -20.51
CA ASN A 158 -4.02 17.01 -21.82
C ASN A 158 -5.26 16.26 -22.34
N ILE A 159 -6.28 16.05 -21.50
CA ILE A 159 -7.54 15.44 -21.93
C ILE A 159 -8.49 16.50 -22.48
N THR A 160 -8.69 17.58 -21.72
CA THR A 160 -9.69 18.59 -22.05
C THR A 160 -9.10 19.80 -22.75
N SER A 161 -7.76 19.90 -22.84
CA SER A 161 -7.04 21.09 -23.31
C SER A 161 -7.30 22.36 -22.48
N LYS A 162 -8.00 22.24 -21.34
CA LYS A 162 -8.21 23.35 -20.39
C LYS A 162 -6.85 23.78 -19.82
N ASN A 163 -6.68 25.09 -19.68
CA ASN A 163 -5.49 25.71 -19.13
C ASN A 163 -5.92 26.73 -18.07
N VAL A 164 -5.36 26.62 -16.87
CA VAL A 164 -5.70 27.49 -15.74
C VAL A 164 -4.41 28.08 -15.18
N THR A 165 -4.44 29.39 -14.91
CA THR A 165 -3.36 30.10 -14.22
C THR A 165 -3.86 30.46 -12.83
N ILE A 166 -3.10 30.07 -11.81
CA ILE A 166 -3.37 30.33 -10.41
C ILE A 166 -2.35 31.37 -9.93
N ASP A 167 -2.85 32.54 -9.56
CA ASP A 167 -2.07 33.68 -9.06
C ASP A 167 -2.77 34.38 -7.89
N GLY A 168 -2.14 35.44 -7.37
CA GLY A 168 -2.69 36.26 -6.29
C GLY A 168 -3.03 35.46 -5.04
N LYS A 169 -4.20 35.73 -4.44
CA LYS A 169 -4.61 35.10 -3.17
C LYS A 169 -4.79 33.58 -3.28
N THR A 170 -5.29 33.09 -4.41
CA THR A 170 -5.48 31.65 -4.62
C THR A 170 -4.13 30.92 -4.68
N LEU A 171 -3.09 31.60 -5.18
CA LEU A 171 -1.73 31.07 -5.15
C LEU A 171 -1.20 30.93 -3.72
N ASP A 172 -1.41 31.93 -2.86
CA ASP A 172 -0.96 31.87 -1.46
C ASP A 172 -1.57 30.67 -0.71
N ASP A 173 -2.89 30.44 -0.89
CA ASP A 173 -3.59 29.29 -0.32
C ASP A 173 -3.03 27.95 -0.87
N CYS A 174 -2.71 27.90 -2.16
CA CYS A 174 -2.08 26.73 -2.78
C CYS A 174 -0.67 26.49 -2.22
N ILE A 175 0.15 27.52 -2.05
CA ILE A 175 1.50 27.41 -1.48
C ILE A 175 1.44 26.85 -0.07
N GLU A 176 0.52 27.34 0.77
CA GLU A 176 0.37 26.86 2.13
C GLU A 176 0.03 25.36 2.16
N ARG A 177 -0.89 24.90 1.29
CA ARG A 177 -1.28 23.49 1.19
C ARG A 177 -0.15 22.63 0.64
N LEU A 178 0.48 23.04 -0.47
CA LEU A 178 1.57 22.31 -1.11
C LEU A 178 2.82 22.23 -0.22
N SER A 179 3.04 23.19 0.68
CA SER A 179 4.15 23.14 1.64
C SER A 179 4.07 21.97 2.63
N LYS A 180 2.85 21.43 2.81
CA LYS A 180 2.54 20.28 3.67
C LYS A 180 2.63 18.96 2.90
N ASP A 181 2.81 18.99 1.59
CA ASP A 181 3.00 17.78 0.79
C ASP A 181 4.41 17.24 0.96
N ASN A 182 4.46 15.94 1.25
CA ASN A 182 5.67 15.13 1.26
C ASN A 182 5.49 14.08 0.19
N MET A 183 6.19 14.23 -0.94
CA MET A 183 6.03 13.33 -2.09
C MET A 183 7.00 12.14 -1.94
N PRO A 184 6.52 10.94 -1.57
CA PRO A 184 7.36 9.76 -1.58
C PRO A 184 7.66 9.38 -3.04
N GLU A 185 8.89 9.00 -3.33
CA GLU A 185 9.25 8.44 -4.63
C GLU A 185 8.38 7.18 -4.87
N LYS A 186 7.96 6.91 -6.10
CA LYS A 186 7.12 5.76 -6.49
C LYS A 186 7.71 5.09 -7.73
N ALA A 187 7.24 3.90 -8.08
CA ALA A 187 7.63 3.24 -9.31
C ALA A 187 7.19 4.07 -10.52
N LYS A 188 7.90 3.90 -11.64
CA LYS A 188 7.48 4.43 -12.94
C LYS A 188 6.05 3.93 -13.25
N PRO A 189 5.13 4.78 -13.75
CA PRO A 189 3.78 4.35 -14.08
C PRO A 189 3.80 3.37 -15.26
N ASP A 190 2.87 2.41 -15.27
CA ASP A 190 2.70 1.43 -16.35
C ASP A 190 2.45 2.10 -17.72
N THR A 191 1.88 3.30 -17.71
CA THR A 191 1.61 4.09 -18.91
C THR A 191 2.07 5.54 -18.70
N GLU A 192 3.02 6.01 -19.50
CA GLU A 192 3.52 7.40 -19.44
C GLU A 192 2.64 8.41 -20.18
N ARG A 193 1.33 8.15 -20.23
CA ARG A 193 0.39 9.11 -20.79
C ARG A 193 0.19 10.22 -19.76
N THR A 194 0.60 11.44 -20.11
CA THR A 194 0.46 12.60 -19.22
C THR A 194 -0.99 13.07 -19.17
N LEU A 195 -1.55 13.12 -17.97
CA LEU A 195 -2.89 13.62 -17.66
C LEU A 195 -2.90 15.14 -17.51
N TYR A 196 -2.02 15.66 -16.66
CA TYR A 196 -1.82 17.09 -16.44
C TYR A 196 -0.37 17.47 -16.61
N LYS A 197 -0.13 18.71 -17.04
CA LYS A 197 1.18 19.34 -17.03
C LYS A 197 1.09 20.57 -16.13
N ILE A 198 1.82 20.53 -15.04
CA ILE A 198 1.88 21.60 -14.05
C ILE A 198 3.16 22.38 -14.28
N THR A 199 3.07 23.69 -14.31
CA THR A 199 4.23 24.57 -14.43
C THR A 199 4.25 25.52 -13.26
N PHE A 200 5.36 25.51 -12.52
CA PHE A 200 5.65 26.52 -11.51
C PHE A 200 6.52 27.60 -12.15
N ASN A 201 6.03 28.83 -12.18
CA ASN A 201 6.80 29.97 -12.65
C ASN A 201 7.28 30.79 -11.46
N TYR A 202 8.54 31.20 -11.48
CA TYR A 202 9.17 31.94 -10.40
C TYR A 202 9.32 33.42 -10.76
N ASN A 203 9.45 34.27 -9.75
CA ASN A 203 9.61 35.71 -9.94
C ASN A 203 10.94 36.09 -10.62
N ASP A 204 11.95 35.21 -10.56
CA ASP A 204 13.23 35.38 -11.26
C ASP A 204 13.15 35.06 -12.77
N GLY A 205 11.98 34.63 -13.27
CA GLY A 205 11.74 34.29 -14.67
C GLY A 205 12.02 32.83 -15.03
N THR A 206 12.49 32.00 -14.09
CA THR A 206 12.66 30.56 -14.29
C THR A 206 11.33 29.82 -14.15
N SER A 207 11.30 28.56 -14.62
CA SER A 207 10.13 27.70 -14.45
C SER A 207 10.50 26.22 -14.31
N GLU A 208 9.68 25.49 -13.57
CA GLU A 208 9.76 24.04 -13.41
C GLU A 208 8.48 23.40 -13.96
N GLU A 209 8.64 22.35 -14.76
CA GLU A 209 7.54 21.59 -15.34
C GLU A 209 7.43 20.21 -14.70
N ILE A 210 6.23 19.87 -14.27
CA ILE A 210 5.89 18.64 -13.56
C ILE A 210 4.76 17.93 -14.32
N PRO A 211 5.08 16.90 -15.14
CA PRO A 211 4.05 16.07 -15.72
C PRO A 211 3.45 15.13 -14.66
N VAL A 212 2.12 15.05 -14.65
CA VAL A 212 1.32 14.11 -13.87
C VAL A 212 0.72 13.09 -14.83
N TYR A 213 0.95 11.81 -14.57
CA TYR A 213 0.53 10.67 -15.38
C TYR A 213 -0.76 10.06 -14.86
N PHE A 214 -1.36 9.17 -15.67
CA PHE A 214 -2.42 8.29 -15.18
C PHE A 214 -1.91 7.41 -14.03
N GLY A 215 -2.77 7.19 -13.03
CA GLY A 215 -2.43 6.44 -11.82
C GLY A 215 -1.85 7.30 -10.69
N ASP A 216 -2.06 8.62 -10.73
CA ASP A 216 -1.67 9.55 -9.67
C ASP A 216 -0.15 9.52 -9.37
N VAL A 217 0.64 9.48 -10.44
CA VAL A 217 2.11 9.53 -10.40
C VAL A 217 2.59 10.79 -11.10
N LEU A 218 3.51 11.53 -10.48
CA LEU A 218 4.18 12.68 -11.10
C LEU A 218 5.66 12.39 -11.33
N MET A 219 6.25 13.02 -12.33
CA MET A 219 7.72 13.00 -12.49
C MET A 219 8.30 14.35 -12.11
N TYR A 220 9.32 14.32 -11.26
CA TYR A 220 10.04 15.51 -10.80
C TYR A 220 11.54 15.22 -10.72
N LYS A 221 12.37 16.10 -11.30
CA LYS A 221 13.84 15.96 -11.32
C LYS A 221 14.33 14.57 -11.77
N GLY A 222 13.68 13.99 -12.79
CA GLY A 222 14.06 12.71 -13.40
C GLY A 222 13.63 11.45 -12.62
N LYS A 223 12.78 11.59 -11.60
CA LYS A 223 12.24 10.49 -10.79
C LYS A 223 10.73 10.56 -10.68
N TYR A 224 10.09 9.46 -10.29
CA TYR A 224 8.63 9.37 -10.16
C TYR A 224 8.22 9.43 -8.70
N TYR A 225 7.11 10.09 -8.41
CA TYR A 225 6.57 10.29 -7.07
C TYR A 225 5.06 10.11 -7.03
N GLU A 226 4.55 9.77 -5.87
CA GLU A 226 3.11 9.76 -5.63
C GLU A 226 2.54 11.18 -5.66
N LEU A 227 1.40 11.34 -6.32
CA LEU A 227 0.63 12.58 -6.29
C LEU A 227 0.00 12.73 -4.90
N CYS A 228 0.51 13.68 -4.13
CA CYS A 228 0.00 13.96 -2.79
C CYS A 228 -1.43 14.52 -2.83
N ARG A 229 -2.13 14.34 -1.70
CA ARG A 229 -3.52 14.78 -1.54
C ARG A 229 -3.70 16.27 -1.83
N ASN A 230 -2.84 17.15 -1.29
CA ASN A 230 -3.06 18.58 -1.47
C ASN A 230 -2.85 18.98 -2.94
N LEU A 231 -1.81 18.48 -3.61
CA LEU A 231 -1.63 18.70 -5.04
C LEU A 231 -2.80 18.16 -5.87
N SER A 232 -3.33 16.98 -5.57
CA SER A 232 -4.52 16.42 -6.23
C SER A 232 -5.76 17.30 -6.07
N GLU A 233 -5.98 17.83 -4.86
CA GLU A 233 -7.09 18.75 -4.59
C GLU A 233 -6.89 20.09 -5.31
N VAL A 234 -5.68 20.67 -5.32
CA VAL A 234 -5.37 21.90 -6.08
C VAL A 234 -5.66 21.73 -7.56
N ILE A 235 -5.28 20.60 -8.16
CA ILE A 235 -5.60 20.29 -9.56
C ILE A 235 -7.12 20.21 -9.75
N THR A 236 -7.80 19.44 -8.91
CA THR A 236 -9.24 19.17 -9.06
C THR A 236 -10.08 20.44 -8.91
N GLU A 237 -9.81 21.25 -7.88
CA GLU A 237 -10.53 22.49 -7.59
C GLU A 237 -10.41 23.52 -8.72
N ASN A 238 -9.23 23.63 -9.33
CA ASN A 238 -8.96 24.62 -10.37
C ASN A 238 -9.32 24.12 -11.77
N MET A 239 -9.34 22.80 -12.00
CA MET A 239 -9.62 22.20 -13.31
C MET A 239 -11.08 21.84 -13.53
N ASN A 240 -11.91 21.80 -12.48
CA ASN A 240 -13.37 21.68 -12.61
C ASN A 240 -14.01 22.95 -13.18
#